data_AF-A0A0L0SJT5-F1
#
_entry.id   AF-A0A0L0SJT5-F1
#
_cell.length_a   1.000
_cell.length_b   1.000
_cell.length_c   1.000
_cell.angle_alpha   90.00
_cell.angle_beta   90.00
_cell.angle_gamma   90.00
#
_symmetry.space_group_name_H-M   'P 1'
#
loop_
_entity.id
_entity.type
_entity.pdbx_description
1 polymer ?
#
loop_
_entity_poly.entity_id
_entity_poly.type
_entity_poly.pdbx_seq_one_letter_code
_entity_poly.pdbx_strand_id
1 'polypeptide(L)'
;MWYTFSQTHDQVAVTFTIPASLPPSTRPAVKFGADTVHATIGPHTIISGKLYARINPFESLWQIEGRRNSGGARVVTLHLEKETAIEWPVVVMEDDAGKLEIDPTSMYYLAGFLEAIDPARALDLYERAAKAGHVPAMLKAAAFYEVGRENAPAVPVAQGLAKSFALHQQAATTPVDDFNLDHVAEAHYILATAYQSGHGAPANADAALAEFDRAIALASQALGPRPTTPPTEPTLTSTAAGGKPISLQPPGPSKLRTILVTSAFQAGLTCFQPPRSDFVKAREYWEVSAAYGHPQSAFNLGVLYLNARGVDKDLNRAYELMQQGVKLDPSGALALPPGLEEAVLGGGEAGEKAAATAAAGPGEEKRKARRKRRSKRARSGSGADGWLLALSVVGVVGAAAVYYWRTSRNTA
;
A
#
# COMPACT_ATOMS: atom_id res chain seq x y z
N MET A 1 -20.56 9.38 -4.97
CA MET A 1 -20.58 9.76 -3.54
C MET A 1 -20.76 11.28 -3.50
N TRP A 2 -21.70 11.80 -2.71
CA TRP A 2 -22.08 13.22 -2.76
C TRP A 2 -21.24 14.12 -1.83
N TYR A 3 -20.51 13.51 -0.89
CA TYR A 3 -19.60 14.18 0.04
C TYR A 3 -18.56 13.17 0.57
N THR A 4 -17.48 13.67 1.18
CA THR A 4 -16.52 12.93 1.98
C THR A 4 -16.46 13.54 3.37
N PHE A 5 -15.88 12.84 4.34
CA PHE A 5 -15.62 13.44 5.63
C PHE A 5 -14.28 12.99 6.21
N SER A 6 -13.69 13.85 7.02
CA SER A 6 -12.55 13.56 7.88
C SER A 6 -12.89 14.02 9.29
N GLN A 7 -12.12 13.55 10.27
CA GLN A 7 -12.27 14.02 11.64
C GLN A 7 -10.92 14.10 12.33
N THR A 8 -10.85 15.00 13.30
CA THR A 8 -9.76 15.16 14.25
C THR A 8 -10.29 14.83 15.65
N HIS A 9 -9.47 15.02 16.67
CA HIS A 9 -9.89 14.84 18.04
C HIS A 9 -11.08 15.76 18.40
N ASP A 10 -11.09 16.98 17.88
CA ASP A 10 -12.02 18.07 18.18
C ASP A 10 -13.02 18.39 17.07
N GLN A 11 -12.73 18.07 15.79
CA GLN A 11 -13.57 18.47 14.67
C GLN A 11 -13.99 17.30 13.78
N VAL A 12 -15.10 17.47 13.07
CA VAL A 12 -15.48 16.67 11.90
C VAL A 12 -15.63 17.60 10.71
N ALA A 13 -14.88 17.36 9.64
CA ALA A 13 -15.02 18.09 8.39
C ALA A 13 -15.82 17.24 7.40
N VAL A 14 -16.91 17.78 6.85
CA VAL A 14 -17.69 17.13 5.79
C VAL A 14 -17.59 17.96 4.52
N THR A 15 -17.05 17.38 3.46
CA THR A 15 -16.72 18.08 2.21
C THR A 15 -17.55 17.58 1.05
N PHE A 16 -18.18 18.47 0.29
CA PHE A 16 -18.88 18.16 -0.95
C PHE A 16 -18.58 19.18 -2.05
N THR A 17 -18.96 18.87 -3.28
CA THR A 17 -18.65 19.71 -4.43
C THR A 17 -19.91 20.27 -5.07
N ILE A 18 -19.90 21.57 -5.38
CA ILE A 18 -20.86 22.23 -6.26
C ILE A 18 -20.32 22.14 -7.69
N PRO A 19 -21.02 21.47 -8.62
CA PRO A 19 -20.59 21.34 -10.00
C PRO A 19 -20.41 22.68 -10.70
N ALA A 20 -19.44 22.76 -11.63
CA ALA A 20 -19.19 23.94 -12.45
C ALA A 20 -20.36 24.32 -13.37
N SER A 21 -21.27 23.37 -13.64
CA SER A 21 -22.49 23.59 -14.41
C SER A 21 -23.51 24.48 -13.70
N LEU A 22 -23.39 24.66 -12.38
CA LEU A 22 -24.27 25.54 -11.61
C LEU A 22 -23.71 26.97 -11.55
N PRO A 23 -24.58 28.00 -11.50
CA PRO A 23 -24.16 29.40 -11.44
C PRO A 23 -23.14 29.69 -10.33
N PRO A 24 -22.13 30.57 -10.55
CA PRO A 24 -21.15 30.95 -9.52
C PRO A 24 -21.77 31.56 -8.25
N SER A 25 -22.98 32.11 -8.36
CA SER A 25 -23.77 32.64 -7.25
C SER A 25 -24.46 31.56 -6.41
N THR A 26 -24.56 30.31 -6.89
CA THR A 26 -25.18 29.21 -6.14
C THR A 26 -24.46 29.03 -4.80
N ARG A 27 -25.22 29.05 -3.71
CA ARG A 27 -24.74 28.81 -2.34
C ARG A 27 -25.52 27.63 -1.76
N PRO A 28 -24.88 26.77 -0.96
CA PRO A 28 -25.60 25.76 -0.22
C PRO A 28 -26.40 26.42 0.91
N ALA A 29 -27.53 25.83 1.28
CA ALA A 29 -28.21 26.16 2.53
C ALA A 29 -27.82 25.10 3.57
N VAL A 30 -27.18 25.53 4.66
CA VAL A 30 -26.65 24.64 5.70
C VAL A 30 -27.27 24.99 7.05
N LYS A 31 -27.69 23.97 7.81
CA LYS A 31 -28.19 24.09 9.17
C LYS A 31 -27.52 23.04 10.06
N PHE A 32 -27.07 23.47 11.23
CA PHE A 32 -26.52 22.61 12.27
C PHE A 32 -27.50 22.56 13.45
N GLY A 33 -27.81 21.36 13.92
CA GLY A 33 -28.43 21.11 15.22
C GLY A 33 -27.39 20.58 16.21
N ALA A 34 -27.84 20.27 17.43
CA ALA A 34 -26.95 19.70 18.45
C ALA A 34 -26.44 18.30 18.08
N ASP A 35 -27.22 17.53 17.33
CA ASP A 35 -26.90 16.19 16.85
C ASP A 35 -27.42 15.97 15.42
N THR A 36 -27.63 17.03 14.65
CA THR A 36 -28.14 16.94 13.28
C THR A 36 -27.39 17.87 12.34
N VAL A 37 -27.27 17.47 11.07
CA VAL A 37 -26.72 18.31 10.01
C VAL A 37 -27.62 18.22 8.79
N HIS A 38 -27.88 19.36 8.17
CA HIS A 38 -28.67 19.43 6.94
C HIS A 38 -28.04 20.43 5.98
N ALA A 39 -27.73 19.99 4.75
CA ALA A 39 -27.17 20.81 3.70
C ALA A 39 -27.85 20.52 2.36
N THR A 40 -28.27 21.57 1.65
CA THR A 40 -28.95 21.48 0.35
C THR A 40 -28.31 22.39 -0.70
N ILE A 41 -28.48 22.05 -1.97
CA ILE A 41 -28.18 22.92 -3.11
C ILE A 41 -29.47 23.05 -3.94
N GLY A 42 -30.14 24.20 -3.82
CA GLY A 42 -31.48 24.37 -4.41
C GLY A 42 -32.47 23.35 -3.83
N PRO A 43 -33.19 22.57 -4.65
CA PRO A 43 -34.12 21.56 -4.17
C PRO A 43 -33.45 20.23 -3.79
N HIS A 44 -32.14 20.07 -4.02
CA HIS A 44 -31.45 18.81 -3.80
C HIS A 44 -30.81 18.76 -2.42
N THR A 45 -31.23 17.79 -1.61
CA THR A 45 -30.56 17.45 -0.35
C THR A 45 -29.22 16.79 -0.65
N ILE A 46 -28.15 17.35 -0.09
CA ILE A 46 -26.79 16.81 -0.23
C ILE A 46 -26.46 15.93 0.98
N ILE A 47 -26.76 16.43 2.17
CA ILE A 47 -26.50 15.83 3.47
C ILE A 47 -27.71 16.14 4.34
N SER A 48 -28.28 15.15 5.02
CA SER A 48 -29.38 15.37 5.97
C SER A 48 -29.46 14.22 6.93
N GLY A 49 -29.03 14.37 8.18
CA GLY A 49 -29.12 13.25 9.10
C GLY A 49 -28.71 13.57 10.52
N LYS A 50 -28.80 12.54 11.35
CA LYS A 50 -28.46 12.55 12.76
C LYS A 50 -27.02 12.13 12.98
N LEU A 51 -26.21 13.02 13.53
CA LEU A 51 -24.84 12.76 13.95
C LEU A 51 -24.81 11.71 15.07
N TYR A 52 -23.77 10.88 15.07
CA TYR A 52 -23.61 9.84 16.09
C TYR A 52 -23.46 10.43 17.51
N ALA A 53 -22.98 11.66 17.60
CA ALA A 53 -22.93 12.40 18.84
C ALA A 53 -22.83 13.91 18.60
N ARG A 54 -22.81 14.64 19.72
CA ARG A 54 -23.18 16.06 19.73
C ARG A 54 -22.06 16.96 19.25
N ILE A 55 -22.45 18.01 18.54
CA ILE A 55 -21.59 19.08 18.09
C ILE A 55 -22.02 20.40 18.72
N ASN A 56 -21.11 21.36 18.80
CA ASN A 56 -21.43 22.73 19.13
C ASN A 56 -21.90 23.45 17.85
N PRO A 57 -23.22 23.69 17.67
CA PRO A 57 -23.73 24.29 16.44
C PRO A 57 -23.31 25.77 16.28
N PHE A 58 -22.90 26.44 17.37
CA PHE A 58 -22.49 27.84 17.34
C PHE A 58 -21.04 28.03 16.91
N GLU A 59 -20.19 27.03 17.17
CA GLU A 59 -18.79 27.01 16.73
C GLU A 59 -18.61 26.26 15.42
N SER A 60 -19.60 25.43 15.04
CA SER A 60 -19.65 24.78 13.73
C SER A 60 -19.94 25.80 12.63
N LEU A 61 -19.17 25.72 11.54
CA LEU A 61 -19.27 26.66 10.43
C LEU A 61 -19.17 25.92 9.09
N TRP A 62 -19.40 26.63 7.99
CA TRP A 62 -19.12 26.10 6.67
C TRP A 62 -18.47 27.16 5.79
N GLN A 63 -17.63 26.70 4.87
CA GLN A 63 -16.94 27.55 3.90
C GLN A 63 -17.07 27.01 2.49
N ILE A 64 -17.02 27.92 1.51
CA ILE A 64 -16.99 27.58 0.09
C ILE A 64 -15.68 28.09 -0.51
N GLU A 65 -14.94 27.19 -1.14
CA GLU A 65 -13.64 27.47 -1.75
C GLU A 65 -13.70 27.23 -3.27
N GLY A 66 -13.10 28.14 -4.02
CA GLY A 66 -12.86 27.97 -5.44
C GLY A 66 -11.61 27.13 -5.65
N ARG A 67 -11.73 25.96 -6.30
CA ARG A 67 -10.58 25.09 -6.54
C ARG A 67 -9.94 25.45 -7.89
N ARG A 68 -8.68 25.91 -7.85
CA ARG A 68 -7.95 26.43 -9.04
C ARG A 68 -7.81 25.41 -10.18
N ASN A 69 -7.82 24.11 -9.87
CA ASN A 69 -7.54 23.02 -10.82
C ASN A 69 -8.75 22.09 -11.09
N SER A 70 -9.97 22.42 -10.66
CA SER A 70 -11.14 21.53 -10.73
C SER A 70 -12.13 21.85 -11.85
N GLY A 71 -11.67 22.49 -12.93
CA GLY A 71 -12.55 22.86 -14.04
C GLY A 71 -13.71 23.80 -13.63
N GLY A 72 -13.52 24.60 -12.58
CA GLY A 72 -14.53 25.54 -12.07
C GLY A 72 -15.47 24.98 -11.00
N ALA A 73 -15.33 23.72 -10.59
CA ALA A 73 -16.09 23.16 -9.48
C ALA A 73 -15.67 23.80 -8.15
N ARG A 74 -16.63 24.05 -7.27
CA ARG A 74 -16.41 24.68 -5.96
C ARG A 74 -16.57 23.68 -4.85
N VAL A 75 -15.70 23.73 -3.86
CA VAL A 75 -15.71 22.80 -2.73
C VAL A 75 -16.40 23.49 -1.56
N VAL A 76 -17.32 22.79 -0.92
CA VAL A 76 -17.95 23.21 0.33
C VAL A 76 -17.45 22.30 1.43
N THR A 77 -16.96 22.89 2.51
CA THR A 77 -16.55 22.14 3.70
C THR A 77 -17.36 22.62 4.89
N LEU A 78 -18.09 21.70 5.52
CA LEU A 78 -18.72 21.87 6.82
C LEU A 78 -17.69 21.51 7.89
N HIS A 79 -17.39 22.43 8.79
CA HIS A 79 -16.53 22.21 9.95
C HIS A 79 -17.42 22.09 11.18
N LEU A 80 -17.60 20.87 11.67
CA LEU A 80 -18.44 20.56 12.83
C LEU A 80 -17.56 20.43 14.06
N GLU A 81 -17.83 21.24 15.09
CA GLU A 81 -17.08 21.20 16.34
C GLU A 81 -17.66 20.18 17.31
N LYS A 82 -16.87 19.20 17.74
CA LYS A 82 -17.33 18.14 18.65
C LYS A 82 -17.46 18.70 20.07
N GLU A 83 -18.58 18.40 20.74
CA GLU A 83 -18.70 18.71 22.19
C GLU A 83 -17.80 17.80 23.04
N THR A 84 -17.46 16.62 22.52
CA THR A 84 -16.66 15.61 23.20
C THR A 84 -15.63 15.05 22.24
N ALA A 85 -14.42 14.86 22.73
CA ALA A 85 -13.30 14.49 21.89
C ALA A 85 -13.21 12.98 21.62
N ILE A 86 -14.32 12.42 21.15
CA ILE A 86 -14.47 11.02 20.76
C ILE A 86 -14.42 10.93 19.23
N GLU A 87 -13.73 9.93 18.71
CA GLU A 87 -13.87 9.56 17.32
C GLU A 87 -15.18 8.81 17.12
N TRP A 88 -15.95 9.20 16.10
CA TRP A 88 -17.25 8.60 15.84
C TRP A 88 -17.57 8.54 14.35
N PRO A 89 -18.40 7.58 13.90
CA PRO A 89 -18.96 7.65 12.56
C PRO A 89 -19.86 8.89 12.45
N VAL A 90 -19.88 9.54 11.30
CA VAL A 90 -20.99 10.45 10.98
C VAL A 90 -22.15 9.56 10.53
N VAL A 91 -23.41 9.93 10.76
CA VAL A 91 -24.58 9.25 10.15
C VAL A 91 -25.41 10.35 9.51
N VAL A 92 -25.60 10.28 8.19
CA VAL A 92 -25.79 11.51 7.41
C VAL A 92 -27.01 11.49 6.51
N MET A 93 -27.72 10.37 6.34
CA MET A 93 -28.89 10.35 5.45
C MET A 93 -30.16 9.88 6.19
N GLU A 94 -31.13 10.77 6.25
CA GLU A 94 -32.54 10.56 6.50
C GLU A 94 -33.22 10.98 5.20
N ASP A 95 -33.94 10.04 4.57
CA ASP A 95 -34.68 10.35 3.34
C ASP A 95 -35.88 11.27 3.62
N ASP A 96 -36.51 11.80 2.57
CA ASP A 96 -37.68 12.68 2.69
C ASP A 96 -38.90 11.99 3.35
N ALA A 97 -38.84 10.66 3.55
CA ALA A 97 -39.85 9.86 4.26
C ALA A 97 -39.49 9.61 5.73
N GLY A 98 -38.40 10.18 6.25
CA GLY A 98 -37.95 10.01 7.63
C GLY A 98 -37.27 8.66 7.90
N LYS A 99 -36.88 7.92 6.85
CA LYS A 99 -36.15 6.67 6.98
C LYS A 99 -34.65 6.97 7.00
N LEU A 100 -34.00 6.58 8.09
CA LEU A 100 -32.55 6.65 8.22
C LEU A 100 -31.90 5.63 7.27
N GLU A 101 -31.25 6.12 6.23
CA GLU A 101 -30.36 5.33 5.39
C GLU A 101 -28.91 5.69 5.75
N ILE A 102 -28.10 4.69 6.10
CA ILE A 102 -26.69 4.96 6.39
C ILE A 102 -25.96 5.02 5.06
N ASP A 103 -25.26 6.10 4.75
CA ASP A 103 -24.46 6.16 3.53
C ASP A 103 -23.25 5.19 3.60
N PRO A 104 -22.65 4.81 2.46
CA PRO A 104 -21.61 3.78 2.43
C PRO A 104 -20.36 4.13 3.25
N THR A 105 -20.01 5.40 3.34
CA THR A 105 -18.85 5.88 4.11
C THR A 105 -19.14 5.73 5.61
N SER A 106 -20.31 6.17 6.05
CA SER A 106 -20.76 6.02 7.43
C SER A 106 -20.91 4.56 7.85
N MET A 107 -21.41 3.70 6.96
CA MET A 107 -21.45 2.25 7.17
C MET A 107 -20.04 1.70 7.45
N TYR A 108 -19.04 2.12 6.67
CA TYR A 108 -17.64 1.70 6.85
C TYR A 108 -17.06 2.10 8.21
N TYR A 109 -17.28 3.34 8.66
CA TYR A 109 -16.77 3.80 9.96
C TYR A 109 -17.51 3.14 11.13
N LEU A 110 -18.84 3.00 11.03
CA LEU A 110 -19.61 2.30 12.05
C LEU A 110 -19.21 0.83 12.15
N ALA A 111 -18.96 0.18 11.02
CA ALA A 111 -18.42 -1.18 10.98
C ALA A 111 -17.08 -1.28 11.71
N GLY A 112 -16.18 -0.30 11.51
CA GLY A 112 -14.88 -0.25 12.19
C GLY A 112 -14.99 -0.25 13.72
N PHE A 113 -15.91 0.55 14.27
CA PHE A 113 -16.19 0.56 15.71
C PHE A 113 -16.73 -0.79 16.21
N LEU A 114 -17.54 -1.45 15.38
CA LEU A 114 -18.19 -2.72 15.73
C LEU A 114 -17.27 -3.93 15.58
N GLU A 115 -16.11 -3.84 14.92
CA GLU A 115 -15.22 -5.01 14.70
C GLU A 115 -14.87 -5.75 16.00
N ALA A 116 -14.65 -5.01 17.09
CA ALA A 116 -14.29 -5.59 18.39
C ALA A 116 -15.50 -5.96 19.27
N ILE A 117 -16.68 -5.44 18.97
CA ILE A 117 -17.89 -5.53 19.81
C ILE A 117 -18.87 -6.53 19.22
N ASP A 118 -19.14 -6.40 17.92
CA ASP A 118 -20.07 -7.20 17.13
C ASP A 118 -19.52 -7.36 15.70
N PRO A 119 -18.56 -8.30 15.51
CA PRO A 119 -17.90 -8.46 14.22
C PRO A 119 -18.86 -8.94 13.12
N ALA A 120 -19.96 -9.62 13.49
CA ALA A 120 -21.00 -10.03 12.55
C ALA A 120 -21.72 -8.82 11.96
N ARG A 121 -22.11 -7.87 12.81
CA ARG A 121 -22.70 -6.60 12.35
C ARG A 121 -21.70 -5.71 11.62
N ALA A 122 -20.43 -5.71 12.01
CA ALA A 122 -19.38 -5.03 11.27
C ALA A 122 -19.28 -5.55 9.83
N LEU A 123 -19.26 -6.87 9.65
CA LEU A 123 -19.22 -7.48 8.32
C LEU A 123 -20.45 -7.12 7.47
N ASP A 124 -21.67 -7.18 8.02
CA ASP A 124 -22.90 -6.76 7.29
C ASP A 124 -22.78 -5.34 6.75
N LEU A 125 -22.33 -4.40 7.59
CA LEU A 125 -22.16 -3.01 7.20
C LEU A 125 -21.07 -2.84 6.13
N TYR A 126 -19.94 -3.55 6.25
CA TYR A 126 -18.92 -3.55 5.20
C TYR A 126 -19.44 -4.09 3.88
N GLU A 127 -20.20 -5.19 3.88
CA GLU A 127 -20.76 -5.76 2.65
C GLU A 127 -21.78 -4.83 1.99
N ARG A 128 -22.62 -4.16 2.78
CA ARG A 128 -23.59 -3.19 2.27
C ARG A 128 -22.90 -1.96 1.68
N ALA A 129 -21.87 -1.44 2.36
CA ALA A 129 -21.05 -0.35 1.85
C ALA A 129 -20.30 -0.74 0.57
N ALA A 130 -19.73 -1.94 0.53
CA ALA A 130 -19.06 -2.50 -0.65
C ALA A 130 -20.01 -2.63 -1.84
N LYS A 131 -21.22 -3.14 -1.62
CA LYS A 131 -22.28 -3.23 -2.65
C LYS A 131 -22.65 -1.86 -3.20
N ALA A 132 -22.56 -0.80 -2.38
CA ALA A 132 -22.80 0.57 -2.77
C ALA A 132 -21.58 1.28 -3.40
N GLY A 133 -20.48 0.57 -3.68
CA GLY A 133 -19.31 1.11 -4.37
C GLY A 133 -18.22 1.68 -3.46
N HIS A 134 -18.29 1.47 -2.14
CA HIS A 134 -17.28 1.99 -1.21
C HIS A 134 -16.00 1.14 -1.22
N VAL A 135 -14.95 1.61 -1.91
CA VAL A 135 -13.68 0.89 -2.12
C VAL A 135 -13.03 0.44 -0.80
N PRO A 136 -12.87 1.29 0.24
CA PRO A 136 -12.30 0.82 1.51
C PRO A 136 -13.13 -0.29 2.17
N ALA A 137 -14.45 -0.29 2.00
CA ALA A 137 -15.31 -1.33 2.54
C ALA A 137 -15.19 -2.65 1.77
N MET A 138 -14.97 -2.58 0.45
CA MET A 138 -14.65 -3.77 -0.34
C MET A 138 -13.37 -4.43 0.18
N LEU A 139 -12.32 -3.66 0.43
CA LEU A 139 -11.05 -4.16 0.96
C LEU A 139 -11.23 -4.77 2.37
N LYS A 140 -11.98 -4.10 3.25
CA LYS A 140 -12.31 -4.63 4.58
C LYS A 140 -13.11 -5.91 4.53
N ALA A 141 -14.20 -5.95 3.77
CA ALA A 141 -15.01 -7.16 3.61
C ALA A 141 -14.17 -8.31 3.04
N ALA A 142 -13.30 -8.03 2.06
CA ALA A 142 -12.40 -9.02 1.49
C ALA A 142 -11.45 -9.63 2.53
N ALA A 143 -10.93 -8.84 3.45
CA ALA A 143 -10.07 -9.32 4.54
C ALA A 143 -10.79 -10.29 5.49
N PHE A 144 -12.08 -10.06 5.79
CA PHE A 144 -12.88 -11.01 6.58
C PHE A 144 -12.97 -12.39 5.89
N TYR A 145 -13.18 -12.40 4.57
CA TYR A 145 -13.23 -13.61 3.77
C TYR A 145 -11.87 -14.26 3.56
N GLU A 146 -10.79 -13.47 3.52
CA GLU A 146 -9.43 -13.97 3.39
C GLU A 146 -8.96 -14.71 4.65
N VAL A 147 -9.23 -14.12 5.82
CA VAL A 147 -8.87 -14.72 7.11
C VAL A 147 -9.79 -15.88 7.43
N GLY A 148 -11.11 -15.65 7.47
CA GLY A 148 -12.09 -16.64 7.88
C GLY A 148 -11.96 -17.11 9.34
N ARG A 149 -13.05 -17.66 9.87
CA ARG A 149 -13.14 -18.19 11.25
C ARG A 149 -12.14 -19.30 11.53
N GLU A 150 -11.69 -20.00 10.49
CA GLU A 150 -10.73 -21.09 10.55
C GLU A 150 -9.34 -20.61 10.99
N ASN A 151 -8.95 -19.39 10.61
CA ASN A 151 -7.67 -18.80 10.99
C ASN A 151 -7.81 -17.79 12.15
N ALA A 152 -9.02 -17.26 12.39
CA ALA A 152 -9.31 -16.38 13.51
C ALA A 152 -10.75 -16.60 14.03
N PRO A 153 -10.95 -17.30 15.17
CA PRO A 153 -12.29 -17.66 15.66
C PRO A 153 -13.27 -16.51 15.91
N ALA A 154 -12.77 -15.27 16.07
CA ALA A 154 -13.59 -14.08 16.22
C ALA A 154 -14.21 -13.58 14.90
N VAL A 155 -13.71 -14.06 13.76
CA VAL A 155 -14.24 -13.70 12.43
C VAL A 155 -15.57 -14.44 12.21
N PRO A 156 -16.66 -13.74 11.86
CA PRO A 156 -18.02 -14.28 11.81
C PRO A 156 -18.33 -15.10 10.54
N VAL A 157 -17.35 -15.38 9.70
CA VAL A 157 -17.56 -15.99 8.38
C VAL A 157 -16.50 -17.05 8.09
N ALA A 158 -16.87 -18.09 7.34
CA ALA A 158 -15.92 -19.07 6.84
C ALA A 158 -14.95 -18.44 5.84
N GLN A 159 -13.73 -18.97 5.77
CA GLN A 159 -12.76 -18.55 4.76
C GLN A 159 -13.33 -18.75 3.35
N GLY A 160 -13.23 -17.71 2.54
CA GLY A 160 -13.79 -17.63 1.20
C GLY A 160 -12.87 -16.87 0.26
N LEU A 161 -11.72 -17.48 -0.08
CA LEU A 161 -10.67 -16.83 -0.90
C LEU A 161 -11.18 -16.32 -2.26
N ALA A 162 -12.09 -17.05 -2.92
CA ALA A 162 -12.68 -16.62 -4.18
C ALA A 162 -13.56 -15.36 -4.01
N LYS A 163 -14.30 -15.25 -2.90
CA LYS A 163 -15.12 -14.07 -2.59
C LYS A 163 -14.25 -12.88 -2.21
N SER A 164 -13.20 -13.10 -1.42
CA SER A 164 -12.17 -12.09 -1.13
C SER A 164 -11.55 -11.54 -2.42
N PHE A 165 -11.09 -12.43 -3.30
CA PHE A 165 -10.52 -12.07 -4.60
C PHE A 165 -11.49 -11.24 -5.46
N ALA A 166 -12.76 -11.64 -5.54
CA ALA A 166 -13.77 -10.91 -6.30
C ALA A 166 -14.02 -9.48 -5.76
N LEU A 167 -13.99 -9.30 -4.43
CA LEU A 167 -14.10 -7.97 -3.81
C LEU A 167 -12.86 -7.10 -4.11
N HIS A 168 -11.66 -7.66 -4.09
CA HIS A 168 -10.45 -6.95 -4.52
C HIS A 168 -10.51 -6.56 -6.01
N GLN A 169 -11.05 -7.43 -6.87
CA GLN A 169 -11.26 -7.12 -8.28
C GLN A 169 -12.27 -5.97 -8.45
N GLN A 170 -13.38 -6.01 -7.72
CA GLN A 170 -14.36 -4.93 -7.72
C GLN A 170 -13.73 -3.60 -7.28
N ALA A 171 -12.93 -3.62 -6.20
CA ALA A 171 -12.19 -2.45 -5.72
C ALA A 171 -11.24 -1.89 -6.79
N ALA A 172 -10.45 -2.74 -7.44
CA ALA A 172 -9.49 -2.36 -8.46
C ALA A 172 -10.15 -1.82 -9.75
N THR A 173 -11.36 -2.26 -10.07
CA THR A 173 -12.13 -1.77 -11.24
C THR A 173 -12.98 -0.53 -10.97
N THR A 174 -13.04 -0.07 -9.71
CA THR A 174 -13.79 1.13 -9.35
C THR A 174 -13.09 2.38 -9.91
N PRO A 175 -13.80 3.33 -10.56
CA PRO A 175 -13.19 4.55 -11.06
C PRO A 175 -12.43 5.32 -9.96
N VAL A 176 -11.23 5.75 -10.30
CA VAL A 176 -10.37 6.53 -9.40
C VAL A 176 -10.91 7.96 -9.26
N ASP A 177 -10.96 8.44 -8.03
CA ASP A 177 -11.24 9.83 -7.66
C ASP A 177 -10.21 10.34 -6.64
N ASP A 178 -10.36 11.60 -6.23
CA ASP A 178 -9.45 12.27 -5.31
C ASP A 178 -9.35 11.61 -3.92
N PHE A 179 -10.28 10.73 -3.56
CA PHE A 179 -10.44 10.17 -2.21
C PHE A 179 -10.19 8.66 -2.13
N ASN A 180 -10.16 7.95 -3.26
CA ASN A 180 -10.01 6.50 -3.29
C ASN A 180 -8.73 6.00 -3.97
N LEU A 181 -7.90 6.89 -4.55
CA LEU A 181 -6.73 6.52 -5.35
C LEU A 181 -5.78 5.55 -4.64
N ASP A 182 -5.50 5.78 -3.36
CA ASP A 182 -4.63 4.92 -2.56
C ASP A 182 -5.22 3.53 -2.31
N HIS A 183 -6.53 3.43 -2.13
CA HIS A 183 -7.25 2.17 -1.94
C HIS A 183 -7.36 1.38 -3.24
N VAL A 184 -7.54 2.06 -4.39
CA VAL A 184 -7.53 1.41 -5.70
C VAL A 184 -6.12 0.89 -6.04
N ALA A 185 -5.08 1.69 -5.78
CA ALA A 185 -3.69 1.25 -5.94
C ALA A 185 -3.37 0.04 -5.04
N GLU A 186 -3.88 0.04 -3.80
CA GLU A 186 -3.76 -1.09 -2.87
C GLU A 186 -4.49 -2.34 -3.40
N ALA A 187 -5.69 -2.20 -3.96
CA ALA A 187 -6.43 -3.31 -4.55
C ALA A 187 -5.64 -3.97 -5.69
N HIS A 188 -5.03 -3.18 -6.57
CA HIS A 188 -4.15 -3.70 -7.63
C HIS A 188 -2.94 -4.45 -7.06
N TYR A 189 -2.28 -3.91 -6.04
CA TYR A 189 -1.18 -4.60 -5.36
C TYR A 189 -1.63 -5.95 -4.77
N ILE A 190 -2.78 -5.99 -4.09
CA ILE A 190 -3.31 -7.23 -3.50
C ILE A 190 -3.60 -8.26 -4.59
N LEU A 191 -4.29 -7.87 -5.68
CA LEU A 191 -4.56 -8.75 -6.82
C LEU A 191 -3.27 -9.30 -7.45
N ALA A 192 -2.25 -8.46 -7.58
CA ALA A 192 -0.96 -8.89 -8.10
C ALA A 192 -0.34 -10.00 -7.23
N THR A 193 -0.35 -9.82 -5.90
CA THR A 193 0.14 -10.84 -4.97
C THR A 193 -0.72 -12.10 -4.96
N ALA A 194 -2.04 -11.97 -5.13
CA ALA A 194 -2.98 -13.08 -5.25
C ALA A 194 -2.68 -13.92 -6.50
N TYR A 195 -2.47 -13.27 -7.65
CA TYR A 195 -2.04 -13.94 -8.89
C TYR A 195 -0.64 -14.54 -8.79
N GLN A 196 0.30 -13.92 -8.06
CA GLN A 196 1.64 -14.50 -7.88
C GLN A 196 1.60 -15.79 -7.05
N SER A 197 0.71 -15.86 -6.07
CA SER A 197 0.65 -16.95 -5.08
C SER A 197 -0.47 -17.97 -5.32
N GLY A 198 -1.41 -17.68 -6.22
CA GLY A 198 -2.57 -18.53 -6.50
C GLY A 198 -3.67 -18.47 -5.43
N HIS A 199 -3.75 -17.38 -4.65
CA HIS A 199 -4.76 -17.22 -3.60
C HIS A 199 -6.06 -16.68 -4.19
N GLY A 200 -7.15 -17.46 -4.10
CA GLY A 200 -8.48 -17.07 -4.60
C GLY A 200 -8.63 -17.07 -6.13
N ALA A 201 -7.53 -17.08 -6.88
CA ALA A 201 -7.47 -17.27 -8.32
C ALA A 201 -6.24 -18.13 -8.70
N PRO A 202 -6.23 -18.81 -9.87
CA PRO A 202 -5.06 -19.55 -10.33
C PRO A 202 -3.82 -18.67 -10.45
N ALA A 203 -2.66 -19.21 -10.11
CA ALA A 203 -1.40 -18.48 -10.21
C ALA A 203 -1.12 -18.07 -11.67
N ASN A 204 -0.82 -16.79 -11.90
CA ASN A 204 -0.58 -16.23 -13.22
C ASN A 204 0.39 -15.05 -13.12
N ALA A 205 1.63 -15.27 -13.56
CA ALA A 205 2.68 -14.26 -13.47
C ALA A 205 2.46 -13.06 -14.42
N ASP A 206 1.79 -13.24 -15.57
CA ASP A 206 1.51 -12.12 -16.49
C ASP A 206 0.42 -11.21 -15.91
N ALA A 207 -0.63 -11.81 -15.35
CA ALA A 207 -1.67 -11.07 -14.65
C ALA A 207 -1.11 -10.35 -13.42
N ALA A 208 -0.22 -11.02 -12.66
CA ALA A 208 0.45 -10.40 -11.51
C ALA A 208 1.25 -9.15 -11.91
N LEU A 209 2.07 -9.24 -12.97
CA LEU A 209 2.84 -8.09 -13.46
C LEU A 209 1.95 -6.96 -13.95
N ALA A 210 0.87 -7.27 -14.68
CA ALA A 210 -0.08 -6.26 -15.16
C ALA A 210 -0.75 -5.50 -14.00
N GLU A 211 -1.11 -6.19 -12.91
CA GLU A 211 -1.68 -5.53 -11.74
C GLU A 211 -0.62 -4.75 -10.93
N PHE A 212 0.63 -5.23 -10.84
CA PHE A 212 1.73 -4.44 -10.26
C PHE A 212 1.99 -3.14 -11.05
N ASP A 213 1.99 -3.20 -12.38
CA ASP A 213 2.17 -2.02 -13.24
C ASP A 213 1.07 -0.98 -13.00
N ARG A 214 -0.18 -1.41 -12.84
CA ARG A 214 -1.30 -0.51 -12.50
C ARG A 214 -1.13 0.13 -11.14
N ALA A 215 -0.74 -0.64 -10.12
CA ALA A 215 -0.47 -0.12 -8.78
C ALA A 215 0.65 0.93 -8.79
N ILE A 216 1.75 0.64 -9.51
CA ILE A 216 2.89 1.57 -9.68
C ILE A 216 2.46 2.83 -10.42
N ALA A 217 1.68 2.72 -11.49
CA ALA A 217 1.22 3.86 -12.29
C ALA A 217 0.35 4.82 -11.46
N LEU A 218 -0.63 4.29 -10.72
CA LEU A 218 -1.48 5.08 -9.84
C LEU A 218 -0.68 5.77 -8.74
N ALA A 219 0.22 5.05 -8.08
CA ALA A 219 1.06 5.64 -7.04
C ALA A 219 2.03 6.71 -7.57
N SER A 220 2.58 6.50 -8.78
CA SER A 220 3.48 7.45 -9.43
C SER A 220 2.76 8.75 -9.81
N GLN A 221 1.49 8.68 -10.22
CA GLN A 221 0.67 9.86 -10.53
C GLN A 221 0.58 10.81 -9.32
N ALA A 222 0.46 10.27 -8.11
CA ALA A 222 0.35 11.05 -6.89
C ALA A 222 1.70 11.54 -6.34
N LEU A 223 2.77 10.77 -6.53
CA LEU A 223 4.09 11.07 -5.97
C LEU A 223 4.93 12.02 -6.84
N GLY A 224 4.55 12.23 -8.10
CA GLY A 224 5.31 13.06 -9.03
C GLY A 224 6.55 12.34 -9.59
N PRO A 225 7.51 13.08 -10.17
CA PRO A 225 8.65 12.47 -10.85
C PRO A 225 9.51 11.65 -9.89
N ARG A 226 10.01 10.53 -10.38
CA ARG A 226 10.89 9.62 -9.63
C ARG A 226 12.13 10.38 -9.14
N PRO A 227 12.55 10.18 -7.87
CA PRO A 227 13.78 10.79 -7.36
C PRO A 227 14.99 10.40 -8.21
N THR A 228 15.78 11.40 -8.62
CA THR A 228 17.01 11.21 -9.39
C THR A 228 18.24 11.11 -8.51
N THR A 229 18.16 11.61 -7.27
CA THR A 229 19.20 11.47 -6.26
C THR A 229 18.92 10.25 -5.38
N PRO A 230 19.95 9.43 -5.08
CA PRO A 230 19.80 8.34 -4.12
C PRO A 230 19.39 8.93 -2.77
N PRO A 231 18.45 8.29 -2.05
CA PRO A 231 18.07 8.77 -0.72
C PRO A 231 19.30 8.71 0.19
N THR A 232 19.80 9.87 0.58
CA THR A 232 20.74 10.01 1.71
C THR A 232 20.01 9.63 3.00
N GLU A 233 20.76 9.40 4.09
CA GLU A 233 20.22 9.06 5.41
C GLU A 233 18.94 9.84 5.73
N PRO A 234 17.99 9.26 6.49
CA PRO A 234 16.93 10.06 7.07
C PRO A 234 17.61 11.10 7.96
N THR A 235 17.81 12.31 7.42
CA THR A 235 18.13 13.45 8.25
C THR A 235 16.92 13.60 9.15
N LEU A 236 17.08 13.28 10.43
CA LEU A 236 16.19 13.77 11.47
C LEU A 236 16.37 15.29 11.48
N THR A 237 15.74 15.99 10.54
CA THR A 237 15.54 17.42 10.63
C THR A 237 14.51 17.62 11.72
N SER A 238 14.98 17.61 12.96
CA SER A 238 14.33 18.30 14.07
C SER A 238 14.37 19.79 13.75
N THR A 239 13.44 20.23 12.90
CA THR A 239 13.15 21.64 12.69
C THR A 239 11.65 21.85 12.81
N ALA A 240 11.19 21.91 14.05
CA ALA A 240 10.13 22.82 14.45
C ALA A 240 10.28 23.07 15.96
N ALA A 241 10.89 24.21 16.29
CA ALA A 241 10.70 24.80 17.60
C ALA A 241 9.20 25.06 17.80
N GLY A 242 8.62 24.48 18.85
CA GLY A 242 7.43 25.05 19.51
C GLY A 242 6.04 24.77 18.94
N GLY A 243 5.77 23.62 18.31
CA GLY A 243 4.40 23.18 17.99
C GLY A 243 4.13 21.76 18.48
N LYS A 244 3.06 21.55 19.26
CA LYS A 244 2.59 20.21 19.68
C LYS A 244 2.39 19.30 18.46
N PRO A 245 2.58 17.97 18.59
CA PRO A 245 2.53 17.07 17.44
C PRO A 245 1.12 17.07 16.85
N ILE A 246 1.01 17.49 15.59
CA ILE A 246 -0.17 17.24 14.78
C ILE A 246 -0.17 15.73 14.48
N SER A 247 -0.94 14.96 15.25
CA SER A 247 -1.26 13.57 14.93
C SER A 247 -2.49 13.55 14.04
N LEU A 248 -2.26 13.77 12.74
CA LEU A 248 -3.19 13.44 11.67
C LEU A 248 -2.34 13.01 10.48
N GLN A 249 -2.22 11.71 10.25
CA GLN A 249 -2.01 11.27 8.88
C GLN A 249 -3.07 10.20 8.54
N PRO A 250 -4.13 10.57 7.77
CA PRO A 250 -4.66 9.61 6.80
C PRO A 250 -3.48 9.17 5.90
N PRO A 251 -3.53 8.00 5.23
CA PRO A 251 -2.40 7.54 4.44
C PRO A 251 -2.07 8.55 3.32
N GLY A 252 -1.13 9.44 3.60
CA GLY A 252 -0.57 10.37 2.66
C GLY A 252 0.50 9.71 1.80
N PRO A 253 1.46 10.48 1.25
CA PRO A 253 2.51 9.98 0.33
C PRO A 253 3.34 8.81 0.88
N SER A 254 3.24 8.46 2.17
CA SER A 254 3.83 7.25 2.75
C SER A 254 3.18 5.95 2.25
N LYS A 255 1.85 5.81 2.25
CA LYS A 255 1.17 4.57 1.81
C LYS A 255 1.38 4.31 0.33
N LEU A 256 1.18 5.33 -0.50
CA LEU A 256 1.40 5.23 -1.94
C LEU A 256 2.87 4.94 -2.27
N ARG A 257 3.82 5.55 -1.55
CA ARG A 257 5.23 5.21 -1.68
C ARG A 257 5.50 3.76 -1.30
N THR A 258 4.89 3.26 -0.22
CA THR A 258 5.02 1.85 0.16
C THR A 258 4.47 0.94 -0.93
N ILE A 259 3.25 1.20 -1.44
CA ILE A 259 2.65 0.42 -2.52
C ILE A 259 3.53 0.42 -3.76
N LEU A 260 4.05 1.58 -4.17
CA LEU A 260 4.95 1.70 -5.32
C LEU A 260 6.21 0.87 -5.11
N VAL A 261 6.86 1.02 -3.96
CA VAL A 261 8.11 0.33 -3.62
C VAL A 261 7.93 -1.18 -3.56
N THR A 262 6.90 -1.66 -2.87
CA THR A 262 6.64 -3.09 -2.72
C THR A 262 6.19 -3.71 -4.03
N SER A 263 5.33 -3.03 -4.80
CA SER A 263 4.89 -3.50 -6.13
C SER A 263 6.08 -3.64 -7.07
N ALA A 264 6.93 -2.61 -7.16
CA ALA A 264 8.09 -2.63 -8.02
C ALA A 264 9.10 -3.69 -7.55
N PHE A 265 9.34 -3.85 -6.26
CA PHE A 265 10.22 -4.91 -5.76
C PHE A 265 9.71 -6.32 -6.13
N GLN A 266 8.42 -6.60 -5.90
CA GLN A 266 7.79 -7.90 -6.20
C GLN A 266 7.70 -8.18 -7.71
N ALA A 267 7.39 -7.18 -8.52
CA ALA A 267 7.44 -7.29 -9.99
C ALA A 267 8.85 -7.63 -10.46
N GLY A 268 9.87 -6.98 -9.88
CA GLY A 268 11.28 -7.29 -10.16
C GLY A 268 11.66 -8.73 -9.79
N LEU A 269 11.19 -9.24 -8.64
CA LEU A 269 11.37 -10.65 -8.26
C LEU A 269 10.67 -11.60 -9.23
N THR A 270 9.46 -11.26 -9.67
CA THR A 270 8.67 -12.07 -10.62
C THR A 270 9.38 -12.19 -11.97
N CYS A 271 9.97 -11.10 -12.46
CA CYS A 271 10.77 -11.12 -13.69
C CYS A 271 12.10 -11.88 -13.52
N PHE A 272 12.75 -11.74 -12.37
CA PHE A 272 14.04 -12.36 -12.09
C PHE A 272 13.96 -13.90 -12.00
N GLN A 273 12.89 -14.44 -11.42
CA GLN A 273 12.76 -15.87 -11.17
C GLN A 273 12.52 -16.69 -12.46
N PRO A 274 13.00 -17.95 -12.53
CA PRO A 274 12.59 -18.88 -13.58
C PRO A 274 11.07 -19.14 -13.53
N PRO A 275 10.41 -19.41 -14.68
CA PRO A 275 11.00 -19.61 -16.00
C PRO A 275 11.25 -18.31 -16.78
N ARG A 276 10.89 -17.13 -16.26
CA ARG A 276 11.03 -15.86 -16.99
C ARG A 276 12.48 -15.46 -17.17
N SER A 277 13.22 -15.34 -16.05
CA SER A 277 14.61 -14.87 -16.05
C SER A 277 14.85 -13.62 -16.91
N ASP A 278 13.87 -12.71 -16.91
CA ASP A 278 13.92 -11.43 -17.62
C ASP A 278 14.65 -10.41 -16.74
N PHE A 279 15.98 -10.43 -16.83
CA PHE A 279 16.84 -9.58 -16.02
C PHE A 279 16.76 -8.10 -16.40
N VAL A 280 16.37 -7.79 -17.64
CA VAL A 280 16.20 -6.41 -18.10
C VAL A 280 14.99 -5.78 -17.40
N LYS A 281 13.84 -6.47 -17.41
CA LYS A 281 12.66 -6.00 -16.66
C LYS A 281 12.88 -6.01 -15.16
N ALA A 282 13.56 -7.03 -14.62
CA ALA A 282 13.88 -7.07 -13.19
C ALA A 282 14.67 -5.84 -12.75
N ARG A 283 15.65 -5.42 -13.56
CA ARG A 283 16.40 -4.17 -13.35
C ARG A 283 15.48 -2.96 -13.35
N GLU A 284 14.63 -2.78 -14.36
CA GLU A 284 13.75 -1.61 -14.48
C GLU A 284 12.84 -1.44 -13.26
N TYR A 285 12.26 -2.53 -12.77
CA TYR A 285 11.44 -2.51 -11.56
C TYR A 285 12.25 -2.25 -10.28
N TRP A 286 13.44 -2.86 -10.14
CA TRP A 286 14.28 -2.61 -8.97
C TRP A 286 14.87 -1.21 -8.96
N GLU A 287 15.14 -0.63 -10.13
CA GLU A 287 15.49 0.78 -10.26
C GLU A 287 14.40 1.65 -9.63
N VAL A 288 13.12 1.43 -9.98
CA VAL A 288 11.98 2.17 -9.41
C VAL A 288 12.00 2.11 -7.88
N SER A 289 12.00 0.91 -7.30
CA SER A 289 11.98 0.74 -5.83
C SER A 289 13.26 1.25 -5.14
N ALA A 290 14.44 1.08 -5.75
CA ALA A 290 15.71 1.56 -5.21
C ALA A 290 15.79 3.10 -5.16
N ALA A 291 15.19 3.80 -6.13
CA ALA A 291 15.12 5.27 -6.12
C ALA A 291 14.33 5.82 -4.92
N TYR A 292 13.39 5.03 -4.39
CA TYR A 292 12.67 5.35 -3.15
C TYR A 292 13.31 4.73 -1.90
N GLY A 293 14.53 4.20 -2.02
CA GLY A 293 15.34 3.76 -0.88
C GLY A 293 15.12 2.31 -0.43
N HIS A 294 14.60 1.45 -1.28
CA HIS A 294 14.46 0.03 -0.94
C HIS A 294 15.83 -0.67 -0.93
N PRO A 295 16.34 -1.12 0.25
CA PRO A 295 17.72 -1.59 0.39
C PRO A 295 18.00 -2.85 -0.44
N GLN A 296 17.08 -3.82 -0.42
CA GLN A 296 17.23 -5.06 -1.18
C GLN A 296 17.19 -4.82 -2.70
N SER A 297 16.44 -3.82 -3.18
CA SER A 297 16.41 -3.51 -4.61
C SER A 297 17.74 -2.93 -5.07
N ALA A 298 18.30 -1.99 -4.31
CA ALA A 298 19.63 -1.44 -4.60
C ALA A 298 20.69 -2.56 -4.62
N PHE A 299 20.65 -3.44 -3.62
CA PHE A 299 21.55 -4.59 -3.56
C PHE A 299 21.37 -5.54 -4.75
N ASN A 300 20.13 -5.87 -5.12
CA ASN A 300 19.83 -6.73 -6.26
C ASN A 300 20.28 -6.13 -7.59
N LEU A 301 20.16 -4.81 -7.78
CA LEU A 301 20.73 -4.13 -8.95
C LEU A 301 22.25 -4.31 -9.00
N GLY A 302 22.94 -4.15 -7.88
CA GLY A 302 24.37 -4.41 -7.80
C GLY A 302 24.72 -5.86 -8.17
N VAL A 303 23.89 -6.84 -7.76
CA VAL A 303 24.05 -8.25 -8.17
C VAL A 303 23.92 -8.42 -9.68
N LEU A 304 23.01 -7.71 -10.35
CA LEU A 304 22.87 -7.77 -11.81
C LEU A 304 24.13 -7.26 -12.53
N TYR A 305 24.67 -6.11 -12.11
CA TYR A 305 25.91 -5.54 -12.66
C TYR A 305 27.13 -6.42 -12.38
N LEU A 306 27.23 -7.01 -11.18
CA LEU A 306 28.32 -7.91 -10.83
C LEU A 306 28.37 -9.16 -11.73
N ASN A 307 27.19 -9.68 -12.09
CA ASN A 307 27.04 -10.94 -12.82
C ASN A 307 26.74 -10.76 -14.32
N ALA A 308 26.76 -9.53 -14.84
CA ALA A 308 26.40 -9.19 -16.22
C ALA A 308 25.04 -9.77 -16.65
N ARG A 309 24.03 -9.68 -15.77
CA ARG A 309 22.68 -10.21 -16.04
C ARG A 309 21.75 -9.10 -16.49
N GLY A 310 21.45 -9.07 -17.79
CA GLY A 310 20.58 -8.04 -18.38
C GLY A 310 21.21 -6.64 -18.44
N VAL A 311 22.50 -6.53 -18.10
CA VAL A 311 23.33 -5.33 -18.17
C VAL A 311 24.78 -5.72 -18.43
N ASP A 312 25.55 -4.78 -18.96
CA ASP A 312 27.00 -4.93 -19.05
C ASP A 312 27.62 -5.00 -17.65
N LYS A 313 28.72 -5.75 -17.54
CA LYS A 313 29.43 -5.90 -16.28
C LYS A 313 30.05 -4.56 -15.88
N ASP A 314 29.72 -4.08 -14.68
CA ASP A 314 30.31 -2.86 -14.11
C ASP A 314 30.53 -3.07 -12.61
N LEU A 315 31.80 -3.25 -12.23
CA LEU A 315 32.17 -3.52 -10.83
C LEU A 315 32.04 -2.29 -9.94
N ASN A 316 32.36 -1.10 -10.46
CA ASN A 316 32.20 0.16 -9.72
C ASN A 316 30.73 0.36 -9.40
N ARG A 317 29.87 0.22 -10.41
CA ARG A 317 28.43 0.39 -10.25
C ARG A 317 27.83 -0.68 -9.34
N ALA A 318 28.30 -1.93 -9.45
CA ALA A 318 27.87 -3.00 -8.57
C ALA A 318 28.19 -2.69 -7.10
N TYR A 319 29.41 -2.24 -6.82
CA TYR A 319 29.85 -1.88 -5.47
C TYR A 319 29.06 -0.71 -4.90
N GLU A 320 28.90 0.39 -5.65
CA GLU A 320 28.10 1.55 -5.23
C GLU A 320 26.68 1.17 -4.83
N LEU A 321 25.99 0.40 -5.67
CA LEU A 321 24.60 -0.01 -5.45
C LEU A 321 24.46 -0.97 -4.28
N MET A 322 25.38 -1.94 -4.13
CA MET A 322 25.37 -2.84 -2.98
C MET A 322 25.69 -2.09 -1.68
N GLN A 323 26.66 -1.17 -1.70
CA GLN A 323 27.02 -0.36 -0.53
C GLN A 323 25.84 0.53 -0.11
N GLN A 324 25.15 1.13 -1.08
CA GLN A 324 23.92 1.88 -0.82
C GLN A 324 22.84 0.98 -0.18
N GLY A 325 22.64 -0.23 -0.71
CA GLY A 325 21.70 -1.21 -0.15
C GLY A 325 22.01 -1.57 1.30
N VAL A 326 23.29 -1.84 1.61
CA VAL A 326 23.76 -2.12 2.97
C VAL A 326 23.54 -0.92 3.89
N LYS A 327 23.84 0.30 3.43
CA LYS A 327 23.65 1.52 4.21
C LYS A 327 22.18 1.78 4.56
N LEU A 328 21.28 1.44 3.65
CA LEU A 328 19.83 1.64 3.82
C LEU A 328 19.14 0.50 4.59
N ASP A 329 19.83 -0.61 4.87
CA ASP A 329 19.24 -1.77 5.53
C ASP A 329 19.23 -1.62 7.06
N PRO A 330 18.06 -1.39 7.69
CA PRO A 330 17.97 -1.24 9.13
C PRO A 330 18.23 -2.55 9.88
N SER A 331 18.13 -3.71 9.21
CA SER A 331 18.30 -5.02 9.84
C SER A 331 19.76 -5.48 9.89
N GLY A 332 20.65 -4.89 9.08
CA GLY A 332 22.03 -5.32 8.91
C GLY A 332 22.18 -6.72 8.30
N ALA A 333 21.14 -7.23 7.62
CA ALA A 333 21.15 -8.53 6.96
C ALA A 333 21.93 -8.49 5.63
N LEU A 334 21.98 -7.34 4.97
CA LEU A 334 22.75 -7.13 3.74
C LEU A 334 24.23 -6.90 4.07
N ALA A 335 25.09 -7.59 3.32
CA ALA A 335 26.54 -7.45 3.43
C ALA A 335 27.18 -7.49 2.03
N LEU A 336 28.27 -6.72 1.87
CA LEU A 336 29.05 -6.76 0.64
C LEU A 336 29.70 -8.14 0.45
N PRO A 337 29.73 -8.67 -0.79
CA PRO A 337 30.48 -9.88 -1.08
C PRO A 337 31.97 -9.71 -0.74
N PRO A 338 32.61 -10.71 -0.10
CA PRO A 338 34.05 -10.65 0.16
C PRO A 338 34.85 -10.50 -1.14
N GLY A 339 35.87 -9.64 -1.13
CA GLY A 339 36.71 -9.42 -2.31
C GLY A 339 36.16 -8.39 -3.30
N LEU A 340 34.92 -7.88 -3.13
CA LEU A 340 34.33 -6.93 -4.09
C LEU A 340 34.99 -5.55 -4.03
N GLU A 341 35.30 -5.06 -2.83
CA GLU A 341 35.98 -3.78 -2.65
C GLU A 341 37.39 -3.83 -3.23
N GLU A 342 38.12 -4.91 -2.95
CA GLU A 342 39.44 -5.15 -3.51
C GLU A 342 39.41 -5.35 -5.03
N ALA A 343 38.34 -5.96 -5.57
CA ALA A 343 38.15 -6.12 -7.01
C ALA A 343 37.91 -4.78 -7.72
N VAL A 344 37.25 -3.84 -7.06
CA VAL A 344 37.04 -2.48 -7.56
C VAL A 344 38.33 -1.67 -7.54
N LEU A 345 39.12 -1.80 -6.47
CA LEU A 345 40.40 -1.08 -6.31
C LEU A 345 41.55 -1.70 -7.13
N GLY A 346 41.54 -3.01 -7.31
CA GLY A 346 42.58 -3.78 -8.00
C GLY A 346 42.32 -3.87 -9.51
N GLY A 347 42.93 -2.98 -10.29
CA GLY A 347 42.88 -3.09 -11.76
C GLY A 347 43.55 -4.36 -12.31
N GLY A 348 43.09 -4.84 -13.47
CA GLY A 348 43.69 -5.96 -14.21
C GLY A 348 43.24 -7.36 -13.79
N GLU A 349 44.07 -8.39 -14.03
CA GLU A 349 43.75 -9.82 -13.77
C GLU A 349 43.43 -10.12 -12.29
N ALA A 350 43.97 -9.34 -11.36
CA ALA A 350 43.71 -9.51 -9.92
C ALA A 350 42.27 -9.12 -9.56
N GLY A 351 41.76 -8.04 -10.14
CA GLY A 351 40.36 -7.60 -9.98
C GLY A 351 39.38 -8.56 -10.64
N GLU A 352 39.72 -9.12 -11.81
CA GLU A 352 38.87 -10.14 -12.46
C GLU A 352 38.76 -11.43 -11.66
N LYS A 353 39.88 -11.90 -11.06
CA LYS A 353 39.86 -13.07 -10.17
C LYS A 353 39.05 -12.79 -8.91
N ALA A 354 39.25 -11.64 -8.27
CA ALA A 354 38.51 -11.24 -7.07
C ALA A 354 36.99 -11.12 -7.34
N ALA A 355 36.62 -10.51 -8.48
CA ALA A 355 35.23 -10.43 -8.93
C ALA A 355 34.61 -11.81 -9.22
N ALA A 356 35.37 -12.75 -9.81
CA ALA A 356 34.92 -14.12 -10.04
C ALA A 356 34.66 -14.88 -8.74
N THR A 357 35.47 -14.66 -7.69
CA THR A 357 35.21 -15.18 -6.34
C THR A 357 33.99 -14.54 -5.68
N ALA A 358 33.81 -13.22 -5.82
CA ALA A 358 32.65 -12.51 -5.29
C ALA A 358 31.32 -12.98 -5.93
N ALA A 359 31.32 -13.22 -7.25
CA ALA A 359 30.16 -13.71 -7.99
C ALA A 359 29.79 -15.18 -7.66
N ALA A 360 30.76 -16.00 -7.25
CA ALA A 360 30.55 -17.42 -6.96
C ALA A 360 29.82 -17.70 -5.64
N GLY A 361 29.87 -16.77 -4.68
CA GLY A 361 29.26 -16.93 -3.34
C GLY A 361 29.90 -18.02 -2.47
N PRO A 362 29.69 -17.99 -1.13
CA PRO A 362 30.37 -18.89 -0.18
C PRO A 362 29.99 -20.38 -0.33
N GLY A 363 28.92 -20.68 -1.07
CA GLY A 363 28.46 -22.04 -1.34
C GLY A 363 29.26 -22.77 -2.40
N GLU A 364 29.82 -22.08 -3.41
CA GLU A 364 30.45 -22.71 -4.55
C GLU A 364 31.87 -23.23 -4.25
N GLU A 365 32.61 -22.56 -3.35
CA GLU A 365 33.86 -23.07 -2.80
C GLU A 365 33.65 -24.35 -1.98
N LYS A 366 32.63 -24.38 -1.12
CA LYS A 366 32.23 -25.59 -0.39
C LYS A 366 31.80 -26.70 -1.35
N ARG A 367 31.18 -26.35 -2.48
CA ARG A 367 30.77 -27.29 -3.54
C ARG A 367 31.96 -27.81 -4.33
N LYS A 368 32.94 -26.98 -4.70
CA LYS A 368 34.21 -27.38 -5.34
C LYS A 368 35.07 -28.23 -4.40
N ALA A 369 35.10 -27.91 -3.11
CA ALA A 369 35.72 -28.73 -2.07
C ALA A 369 35.00 -30.07 -1.87
N ARG A 370 33.66 -30.10 -1.86
CA ARG A 370 32.85 -31.35 -1.86
C ARG A 370 33.05 -32.16 -3.14
N ARG A 371 33.18 -31.53 -4.32
CA ARG A 371 33.40 -32.19 -5.62
C ARG A 371 34.79 -32.81 -5.71
N LYS A 372 35.83 -32.14 -5.20
CA LYS A 372 37.18 -32.71 -5.01
C LYS A 372 37.23 -33.84 -3.97
N ARG A 373 36.36 -33.80 -2.95
CA ARG A 373 36.20 -34.92 -2.00
C ARG A 373 35.37 -36.08 -2.58
N ARG A 374 34.37 -35.81 -3.43
CA ARG A 374 33.55 -36.82 -4.14
C ARG A 374 34.32 -37.53 -5.26
N SER A 375 35.26 -36.86 -5.96
CA SER A 375 36.14 -37.53 -6.92
C SER A 375 37.12 -38.51 -6.27
N LYS A 376 37.38 -38.38 -4.95
CA LYS A 376 38.08 -39.38 -4.14
C LYS A 376 37.18 -40.51 -3.60
N ARG A 377 35.86 -40.39 -3.72
CA ARG A 377 34.88 -41.29 -3.07
C ARG A 377 33.86 -41.93 -4.02
N ALA A 378 34.05 -41.81 -5.33
CA ALA A 378 33.20 -42.43 -6.34
C ALA A 378 33.49 -43.94 -6.50
N ARG A 379 33.05 -44.74 -5.51
CA ARG A 379 32.48 -46.07 -5.72
C ARG A 379 31.10 -46.06 -5.06
N SER A 380 30.08 -46.42 -5.85
CA SER A 380 28.63 -46.50 -5.54
C SER A 380 27.88 -45.18 -5.35
N GLY A 381 27.05 -44.84 -6.35
CA GLY A 381 25.95 -43.87 -6.29
C GLY A 381 24.65 -44.52 -5.77
N SER A 382 23.54 -43.83 -5.61
CA SER A 382 23.15 -42.49 -6.08
C SER A 382 22.05 -41.90 -5.18
N GLY A 383 22.15 -40.61 -4.87
CA GLY A 383 21.06 -39.80 -4.32
C GLY A 383 21.13 -38.41 -4.96
N ALA A 384 20.03 -37.94 -5.54
CA ALA A 384 19.92 -36.67 -6.25
C ALA A 384 19.39 -35.59 -5.30
N ASP A 385 20.18 -34.52 -5.13
CA ASP A 385 19.91 -33.38 -4.25
C ASP A 385 19.37 -32.20 -5.08
N GLY A 386 18.28 -31.58 -4.59
CA GLY A 386 17.84 -30.23 -4.98
C GLY A 386 18.45 -29.16 -4.09
N TRP A 387 18.71 -27.96 -4.65
CA TRP A 387 18.88 -26.69 -3.91
C TRP A 387 18.64 -25.51 -4.88
N LEU A 388 17.51 -24.81 -4.71
CA LEU A 388 17.20 -23.50 -5.31
C LEU A 388 16.27 -22.66 -4.38
N LEU A 389 16.37 -22.83 -3.06
CA LEU A 389 15.53 -22.13 -2.09
C LEU A 389 16.39 -21.33 -1.10
N ALA A 390 16.56 -20.05 -1.41
CA ALA A 390 16.84 -18.97 -0.45
C ALA A 390 16.37 -17.62 -1.05
N LEU A 391 15.14 -17.59 -1.55
CA LEU A 391 14.34 -16.38 -1.73
C LEU A 391 12.96 -16.74 -1.18
N SER A 392 12.82 -16.72 0.15
CA SER A 392 11.57 -17.09 0.80
C SER A 392 10.54 -15.99 0.57
N VAL A 393 9.71 -16.21 -0.46
CA VAL A 393 8.32 -15.76 -0.50
C VAL A 393 7.57 -16.57 0.56
N VAL A 394 7.66 -16.16 1.82
CA VAL A 394 6.72 -16.63 2.85
C VAL A 394 6.48 -15.46 3.79
N GLY A 395 5.29 -14.87 3.68
CA GLY A 395 4.75 -14.02 4.73
C GLY A 395 4.26 -12.64 4.32
N VAL A 396 4.16 -12.25 3.05
CA VAL A 396 3.70 -10.87 2.73
C VAL A 396 2.17 -10.72 2.79
N VAL A 397 1.40 -11.73 2.44
CA VAL A 397 -0.08 -11.69 2.58
C VAL A 397 -0.48 -11.74 4.06
N GLY A 398 0.14 -12.67 4.81
CA GLY A 398 0.03 -12.72 6.27
C GLY A 398 0.56 -11.45 6.94
N ALA A 399 1.65 -10.86 6.48
CA ALA A 399 2.17 -9.61 7.05
C ALA A 399 1.35 -8.38 6.66
N ALA A 400 0.68 -8.33 5.50
CA ALA A 400 -0.24 -7.24 5.18
C ALA A 400 -1.50 -7.33 6.05
N ALA A 401 -2.08 -8.53 6.21
CA ALA A 401 -3.21 -8.78 7.10
C ALA A 401 -2.85 -8.62 8.59
N VAL A 402 -1.66 -9.06 9.03
CA VAL A 402 -1.14 -8.91 10.40
C VAL A 402 -0.67 -7.49 10.68
N TYR A 403 -0.06 -6.80 9.72
CA TYR A 403 0.27 -5.38 9.82
C TYR A 403 -1.02 -4.59 9.98
N TYR A 404 -2.04 -4.87 9.18
CA TYR A 404 -3.35 -4.24 9.28
C TYR A 404 -4.07 -4.56 10.60
N TRP A 405 -4.10 -5.82 11.03
CA TRP A 405 -4.68 -6.25 12.32
C TRP A 405 -3.94 -5.66 13.53
N ARG A 406 -2.65 -5.36 13.39
CA ARG A 406 -1.80 -4.82 14.47
C ARG A 406 -1.76 -3.30 14.48
N THR A 407 -1.83 -2.63 13.33
CA THR A 407 -1.92 -1.17 13.25
C THR A 407 -3.32 -0.65 13.57
N SER A 408 -4.38 -1.40 13.26
CA SER A 408 -5.75 -1.05 13.66
C SER A 408 -6.02 -1.16 15.17
N ARG A 409 -5.18 -1.91 15.92
CA ARG A 409 -5.24 -1.99 17.39
C ARG A 409 -4.48 -0.89 18.11
N ASN A 410 -3.53 -0.20 17.45
CA ASN A 410 -2.68 0.81 18.08
C ASN A 410 -3.22 2.25 17.90
N THR A 411 -4.42 2.41 17.38
CA THR A 411 -5.15 3.68 17.25
C THR A 411 -6.44 3.68 18.06
N ALA A 412 -6.42 3.04 19.24
CA ALA A 412 -7.50 3.10 20.23
C ALA A 412 -7.08 3.95 21.43
#